data_AF-A0A4Q1F2C3-F1
#
_entry.id   AF-A0A4Q1F2C3-F1
#
_cell.length_a   1.000
_cell.length_b   1.000
_cell.length_c   1.000
_cell.angle_alpha   90.00
_cell.angle_beta   90.00
_cell.angle_gamma   90.00
#
_symmetry.space_group_name_H-M   'P 1'
#
loop_
_entity.id
_entity.type
_entity.pdbx_description
1 polymer ?
#
loop_
_entity_poly.entity_id
_entity_poly.type
_entity_poly.pdbx_seq_one_letter_code
_entity_poly.pdbx_strand_id
1 'polypeptide(L)'
;LLKFEGFIHKYRLNFNSSFIRINSPYGSFSHQWSRIERVILTKDFLFLYIKERNGYIISISNKCTNKRKIEELLTFVEKNGTHILKV
;
A
#
# COMPACT_ATOMS: atom_id res chain seq x y z
N LEU A 1 17.04 -10.96 -29.86
CA LEU A 1 16.23 -10.05 -29.01
C LEU A 1 14.89 -10.71 -28.73
N LEU A 2 14.73 -11.34 -27.56
CA LEU A 2 13.45 -11.86 -27.12
C LEU A 2 12.55 -10.67 -26.80
N LYS A 3 11.49 -10.48 -27.59
CA LYS A 3 10.43 -9.51 -27.33
C LYS A 3 9.71 -9.90 -26.04
N PHE A 4 9.93 -9.15 -24.97
CA PHE A 4 9.13 -9.21 -23.74
C PHE A 4 7.74 -8.61 -23.99
N GLU A 5 6.95 -9.27 -24.83
CA GLU A 5 5.54 -8.95 -24.99
C GLU A 5 4.78 -9.54 -23.79
N GLY A 6 4.26 -8.67 -22.91
CA GLY A 6 3.07 -9.01 -22.11
C GLY A 6 3.17 -9.05 -20.59
N PHE A 7 4.29 -8.70 -19.95
CA PHE A 7 4.22 -8.45 -18.51
C PHE A 7 3.63 -7.07 -18.26
N ILE A 8 2.33 -7.02 -17.98
CA ILE A 8 1.74 -5.91 -17.24
C ILE A 8 2.31 -6.01 -15.81
N HIS A 9 3.54 -5.51 -15.63
CA HIS A 9 4.34 -5.47 -14.39
C HIS A 9 3.70 -4.56 -13.32
N LYS A 10 2.44 -4.77 -12.99
CA LYS A 10 1.72 -3.91 -12.04
C LYS A 10 1.76 -4.51 -10.65
N TYR A 11 2.28 -3.74 -9.71
CA TYR A 11 2.04 -3.96 -8.29
C TYR A 11 0.52 -3.99 -8.05
N ARG A 12 0.03 -5.07 -7.42
CA ARG A 12 -1.37 -5.17 -6.99
C ARG A 12 -1.45 -5.09 -5.48
N LEU A 13 -2.28 -4.17 -4.99
CA LEU A 13 -2.56 -3.99 -3.58
C LEU A 13 -3.88 -4.69 -3.23
N ASN A 14 -3.83 -5.62 -2.28
CA ASN A 14 -5.00 -6.25 -1.66
C ASN A 14 -4.93 -6.02 -0.16
N PHE A 15 -6.07 -5.81 0.49
CA PHE A 15 -6.11 -5.63 1.94
C PHE A 15 -7.42 -6.16 2.51
N ASN A 16 -7.40 -6.48 3.80
CA ASN A 16 -8.58 -6.86 4.58
C ASN A 16 -8.38 -6.43 6.04
N SER A 17 -9.25 -6.87 6.95
CA SER A 17 -9.16 -6.54 8.38
C SER A 17 -7.85 -6.93 9.07
N SER A 18 -7.09 -7.86 8.50
CA SER A 18 -5.94 -8.48 9.17
C SER A 18 -4.59 -8.08 8.56
N PHE A 19 -4.54 -7.83 7.24
CA PHE A 19 -3.29 -7.51 6.56
C PHE A 19 -3.47 -6.65 5.31
N ILE A 20 -2.35 -6.06 4.89
CA ILE A 20 -2.11 -5.52 3.56
C ILE A 20 -1.14 -6.42 2.80
N ARG A 21 -1.45 -6.75 1.55
CA ARG A 21 -0.64 -7.59 0.66
C ARG A 21 -0.32 -6.86 -0.62
N ILE A 22 0.94 -6.92 -1.01
CA ILE A 22 1.47 -6.33 -2.22
C ILE A 22 1.99 -7.47 -3.07
N ASN A 23 1.37 -7.66 -4.25
CA ASN A 23 1.83 -8.62 -5.23
C ASN A 23 2.66 -7.87 -6.27
N SER A 24 3.97 -8.15 -6.29
CA SER A 24 4.90 -7.65 -7.29
C SER A 24 5.17 -8.74 -8.35
N PRO A 25 5.76 -8.37 -9.51
CA PRO A 25 6.21 -9.34 -10.50
C PRO A 25 7.21 -10.37 -9.96
N TYR A 26 7.94 -10.02 -8.89
CA TYR A 26 9.00 -10.85 -8.29
C TYR A 26 8.55 -11.60 -7.03
N GLY A 27 7.27 -11.52 -6.66
CA GLY A 27 6.73 -12.17 -5.48
C GLY A 27 5.77 -11.28 -4.69
N SER A 28 5.14 -11.86 -3.68
CA SER A 28 4.20 -11.16 -2.82
C SER A 28 4.73 -11.01 -1.40
N PHE A 29 4.49 -9.84 -0.80
CA PHE A 29 4.76 -9.60 0.62
C PHE A 29 3.47 -9.15 1.31
N SER A 30 3.35 -9.45 2.60
CA SER A 30 2.17 -9.15 3.40
C SER A 30 2.57 -8.63 4.77
N HIS A 31 1.90 -7.57 5.21
CA HIS A 31 2.16 -6.92 6.48
C HIS A 31 0.86 -6.86 7.26
N GLN A 32 0.94 -7.23 8.54
CA GLN A 32 -0.13 -6.93 9.48
C GLN A 32 -0.21 -5.42 9.69
N TRP A 33 -1.39 -4.91 9.97
CA TRP A 33 -1.60 -3.48 10.22
C TRP A 33 -0.76 -2.94 11.39
N SER A 34 -0.50 -3.78 12.40
CA SER A 34 0.37 -3.46 13.54
C SER A 34 1.83 -3.17 13.16
N ARG A 35 2.25 -3.52 11.94
CA ARG A 35 3.59 -3.20 11.41
C ARG A 35 3.62 -1.87 10.67
N ILE A 36 2.50 -1.20 10.46
CA ILE A 36 2.47 0.13 9.87
C ILE A 36 2.72 1.13 11.00
N GLU A 37 3.86 1.81 10.91
CA GLU A 37 4.26 2.80 11.92
C GLU A 37 3.58 4.14 11.70
N ARG A 38 3.46 4.52 10.42
CA ARG A 38 2.98 5.84 10.03
C ARG A 38 2.28 5.76 8.69
N VAL A 39 1.19 6.51 8.58
CA VAL A 39 0.49 6.73 7.32
C VAL A 39 0.44 8.22 7.02
N ILE A 40 0.85 8.60 5.81
CA ILE A 40 0.81 9.98 5.33
C ILE A 40 -0.03 10.03 4.07
N LEU A 41 -1.12 10.79 4.11
CA LEU A 41 -1.95 11.08 2.96
C LEU A 41 -1.63 12.49 2.46
N THR A 42 -1.25 12.58 1.19
CA THR A 42 -1.07 13.83 0.46
C THR A 42 -2.17 13.95 -0.60
N LYS A 43 -2.23 15.10 -1.28
CA LYS A 43 -3.12 15.30 -2.44
C LYS A 43 -3.00 14.17 -3.48
N ASP A 44 -1.78 13.70 -3.73
CA ASP A 44 -1.46 12.86 -4.88
C ASP A 44 -1.11 11.42 -4.51
N PHE A 45 -0.71 11.17 -3.27
CA PHE A 45 -0.17 9.89 -2.81
C PHE A 45 -0.57 9.55 -1.37
N LEU A 46 -0.71 8.25 -1.11
CA LEU A 46 -0.73 7.65 0.22
C LEU A 46 0.58 6.91 0.46
N PHE A 47 1.25 7.21 1.58
CA PHE A 47 2.48 6.58 2.01
C PHE A 47 2.24 5.74 3.26
N LEU A 48 2.66 4.47 3.22
CA LEU A 48 2.65 3.55 4.36
C LEU A 48 4.08 3.23 4.76
N TYR A 49 4.47 3.61 5.99
CA TYR A 49 5.78 3.34 6.55
C TYR A 49 5.74 2.03 7.33
N ILE A 50 6.52 1.04 6.90
CA ILE A 50 6.51 -0.30 7.48
C ILE A 50 7.68 -0.46 8.46
N LYS A 51 7.37 -0.79 9.72
CA LYS A 51 8.32 -1.10 10.78
C LYS A 51 8.87 -2.51 10.62
N GLU A 52 9.88 -2.66 9.77
CA GLU A 52 10.64 -3.90 9.59
C GLU A 52 12.15 -3.63 9.59
N ARG A 53 12.96 -4.70 9.68
CA ARG A 53 14.44 -4.62 9.81
C ARG A 53 15.11 -3.78 8.73
N ASN A 54 14.51 -3.73 7.53
CA ASN A 54 15.00 -2.97 6.38
C ASN A 54 14.14 -1.73 6.06
N GLY A 55 13.22 -1.36 6.96
CA GLY A 55 12.33 -0.18 6.92
C GLY A 55 12.06 0.40 5.53
N TYR A 56 10.89 0.15 4.95
CA TYR A 56 10.57 0.63 3.62
C TYR A 56 9.18 1.30 3.56
N ILE A 57 8.95 2.04 2.47
CA ILE A 57 7.75 2.85 2.26
C ILE A 57 6.99 2.30 1.06
N ILE A 58 5.68 2.05 1.24
CA ILE A 58 4.77 1.76 0.14
C ILE A 58 4.13 3.09 -0.28
N SER A 59 4.36 3.50 -1.54
CA SER A 59 3.72 4.67 -2.14
C SER A 59 2.60 4.23 -3.08
N ILE A 60 1.40 4.76 -2.86
CA ILE A 60 0.20 4.47 -3.65
C ILE A 60 -0.29 5.79 -4.26
N SER A 61 -0.27 5.89 -5.59
CA SER A 61 -0.81 7.04 -6.30
C SER A 61 -2.32 7.10 -6.13
N ASN A 62 -2.83 8.25 -5.66
CA ASN A 62 -4.25 8.55 -5.55
C ASN A 62 -4.83 9.12 -6.86
N LYS A 63 -4.01 9.36 -7.89
CA LYS A 63 -4.44 9.97 -9.15
C LYS A 63 -5.20 9.02 -10.08
N CYS A 64 -4.96 7.72 -9.98
CA CYS A 64 -5.47 6.72 -10.94
C CYS A 64 -6.23 5.57 -10.29
N THR A 65 -6.27 5.49 -8.96
CA THR A 65 -6.99 4.46 -8.23
C THR A 65 -8.42 4.88 -7.93
N ASN A 66 -9.34 3.92 -7.99
CA ASN A 66 -10.72 4.09 -7.55
C ASN A 66 -10.75 4.68 -6.12
N LYS A 67 -11.17 5.95 -5.97
CA LYS A 67 -11.15 6.70 -4.71
C LYS A 67 -11.76 5.92 -3.54
N ARG A 68 -12.82 5.14 -3.81
CA ARG A 68 -13.49 4.27 -2.83
C ARG A 68 -12.55 3.26 -2.19
N LYS A 69 -11.58 2.71 -2.94
CA LYS A 69 -10.59 1.75 -2.39
C LYS A 69 -9.57 2.42 -1.48
N ILE A 70 -9.23 3.69 -1.73
CA ILE A 70 -8.34 4.45 -0.84
C ILE A 70 -9.07 4.78 0.45
N GLU A 71 -10.33 5.24 0.39
CA GLU A 71 -11.13 5.51 1.59
C GLU A 71 -11.31 4.26 2.46
N GLU A 72 -11.59 3.11 1.84
CA GLU A 72 -11.67 1.82 2.53
C GLU A 72 -10.34 1.45 3.18
N LEU A 73 -9.22 1.63 2.48
CA LEU A 73 -7.88 1.41 3.02
C LEU A 73 -7.60 2.32 4.24
N LEU A 74 -7.93 3.61 4.16
CA LEU A 74 -7.77 4.54 5.28
C LEU A 74 -8.60 4.11 6.49
N THR A 75 -9.82 3.61 6.26
CA THR A 75 -10.69 3.09 7.34
C THR A 75 -10.05 1.90 8.05
N PHE A 76 -9.39 1.00 7.31
CA PHE A 76 -8.65 -0.12 7.92
C PHE A 76 -7.43 0.37 8.71
N VAL A 77 -6.70 1.36 8.21
CA VAL A 77 -5.56 1.95 8.91
C VAL A 77 -5.99 2.57 10.25
N GLU A 78 -7.05 3.38 10.25
CA GLU A 78 -7.59 4.02 11.45
C GLU A 78 -8.11 2.99 12.47
N LYS A 79 -8.88 1.99 12.00
CA LYS A 79 -9.40 0.93 12.86
C LYS A 79 -8.30 0.13 13.56
N ASN A 80 -7.13 0.00 12.94
CA ASN A 80 -5.99 -0.70 13.51
C ASN A 80 -5.06 0.22 14.34
N GLY A 81 -5.51 1.42 14.69
CA GLY A 81 -4.84 2.30 15.65
C GLY A 81 -3.66 3.08 15.08
N THR A 82 -3.50 3.12 13.75
CA THR A 82 -2.45 3.92 13.11
C THR A 82 -3.00 5.30 12.75
N HIS A 83 -2.38 6.36 13.29
CA HIS A 83 -2.80 7.72 13.00
C HIS A 83 -2.43 8.13 11.56
N ILE A 84 -3.38 8.74 10.85
CA ILE A 84 -3.20 9.21 9.48
C ILE A 84 -2.84 10.70 9.51
N LEU A 85 -1.62 11.02 9.10
CA LEU A 85 -1.21 12.41 8.90
C LEU A 85 -1.67 12.88 7.52
N LYS A 86 -2.41 13.99 7.48
CA LYS A 86 -2.84 14.64 6.23
C LYS A 86 -2.00 15.90 6.02
N VAL A 87 -1.40 16.04 4.84
CA VAL A 87 -0.51 17.15 4.45
C VAL A 87 -0.97 17.77 3.13
#